data_AF-A0A2V6LPQ0-F1
#
_entry.id   AF-A0A2V6LPQ0-F1
#
_cell.length_a   1.000
_cell.length_b   1.000
_cell.length_c   1.000
_cell.angle_alpha   90.00
_cell.angle_beta   90.00
_cell.angle_gamma   90.00
#
_symmetry.space_group_name_H-M   'P 1'
#
loop_
_entity.id
_entity.type
_entity.pdbx_description
1 polymer ?
#
loop_
_entity_poly.entity_id
_entity_poly.type
_entity_poly.pdbx_seq_one_letter_code
_entity_poly.pdbx_strand_id
1 'polypeptide(L)'
;MNSISEKVRRGHMFVVKQRNIHWLADLANLYFRMAHIPIRFWSKVEQWQRWEAGCFQMLNGDRYRAFISGTGTVLAEKLPGESLWEHLNRGTLTRPMLQAAAREFRRAHQFWSGEFRGGWSHGDASVTNVIYDPSSNRARLIDFEIIHAKSLPTAARQADDLLVFLLDMVGLVPSGQWLPLTLTFLQEYGDGGVIAELRKHLALPGGLAWIWWGVRTNFTNPAKVKRRLASLSCAIAKLDLYKVALTARAPETTSLDQSPANEPRGFPEQVRALSRSRREQRWFARYPEKIIDENVTALLHA
;
A
#
# COMPACT_ATOMS: atom_id res chain seq x y z
N MET A 1 -14.80 7.07 13.83
CA MET A 1 -13.75 6.34 14.57
C MET A 1 -14.20 4.91 14.82
N ASN A 2 -13.34 3.94 14.51
CA ASN A 2 -13.61 2.51 14.68
C ASN A 2 -12.83 1.94 15.87
N SER A 3 -13.46 1.07 16.66
CA SER A 3 -12.77 0.22 17.63
C SER A 3 -12.42 -1.11 16.98
N ILE A 4 -11.17 -1.54 17.18
CA ILE A 4 -10.66 -2.82 16.69
C ILE A 4 -10.38 -3.70 17.90
N SER A 5 -10.91 -4.92 17.92
CA SER A 5 -10.61 -5.92 18.94
C SER A 5 -10.38 -7.29 18.31
N GLU A 6 -9.60 -8.15 18.95
CA GLU A 6 -9.39 -9.52 18.50
C GLU A 6 -10.25 -10.48 19.32
N LYS A 7 -10.92 -11.43 18.65
CA LYS A 7 -11.73 -12.46 19.31
C LYS A 7 -11.48 -13.82 18.69
N VAL A 8 -11.32 -14.84 19.52
CA VAL A 8 -11.27 -16.23 19.06
C VAL A 8 -12.71 -16.76 18.93
N ARG A 9 -13.06 -17.32 17.78
CA ARG A 9 -14.33 -18.02 17.54
C ARG A 9 -14.08 -19.33 16.80
N ARG A 10 -14.58 -20.44 17.35
CA ARG A 10 -14.47 -21.79 16.76
C ARG A 10 -13.02 -22.17 16.36
N GLY A 11 -12.03 -21.76 17.16
CA GLY A 11 -10.61 -22.03 16.89
C GLY A 11 -9.93 -21.06 15.91
N HIS A 12 -10.68 -20.12 15.32
CA HIS A 12 -10.14 -19.10 14.41
C HIS A 12 -10.08 -17.74 15.10
N MET A 13 -9.03 -16.96 14.80
CA MET A 13 -8.87 -15.61 15.32
C MET A 13 -9.54 -14.61 14.36
N PHE A 14 -10.39 -13.75 14.90
CA PHE A 14 -11.12 -12.73 14.17
C PHE A 14 -10.73 -11.34 14.65
N VAL A 15 -10.60 -10.42 13.70
CA VAL A 15 -10.56 -8.98 13.93
C VAL A 15 -11.98 -8.45 13.86
N VAL A 16 -12.43 -7.83 14.94
CA VAL A 16 -13.75 -7.20 15.06
C VAL A 16 -13.57 -5.69 14.91
N LYS A 17 -14.10 -5.15 13.81
CA LYS A 17 -14.16 -3.70 13.56
C LYS A 17 -15.56 -3.20 13.89
N GLN A 18 -15.66 -2.26 14.82
CA GLN A 18 -16.93 -1.65 15.21
C GLN A 18 -16.87 -0.13 15.04
N ARG A 19 -17.89 0.44 14.40
CA ARG A 19 -17.98 1.87 14.07
C ARG A 19 -18.80 2.61 15.11
N ASN A 20 -18.14 3.44 15.91
CA ASN A 20 -18.76 4.12 17.06
C ASN A 20 -19.12 5.57 16.77
N ILE A 21 -18.33 6.27 15.94
CA ILE A 21 -18.49 7.71 15.70
C ILE A 21 -18.59 8.00 14.20
N HIS A 22 -19.78 8.39 13.75
CA HIS A 22 -20.12 8.61 12.34
C HIS A 22 -20.00 10.08 11.89
N TRP A 23 -20.26 11.05 12.77
CA TRP A 23 -20.20 12.48 12.41
C TRP A 23 -18.79 12.96 12.00
N LEU A 24 -17.72 12.35 12.54
CA LEU A 24 -16.35 12.61 12.10
C LEU A 24 -16.17 12.33 10.61
N ALA A 25 -16.84 11.31 10.07
CA ALA A 25 -16.78 10.98 8.65
C ALA A 25 -17.41 12.09 7.81
N ASP A 26 -18.49 12.71 8.27
CA ASP A 26 -19.15 13.82 7.58
C ASP A 26 -18.29 15.09 7.60
N LEU A 27 -17.64 15.38 8.73
CA LEU A 27 -16.70 16.49 8.84
C LEU A 27 -15.48 16.29 7.95
N ALA A 28 -14.87 15.10 7.97
CA ALA A 28 -13.75 14.76 7.09
C ALA A 28 -14.16 14.86 5.61
N ASN A 29 -15.35 14.38 5.26
CA ASN A 29 -15.89 14.48 3.90
C ASN A 29 -16.15 15.94 3.48
N LEU A 30 -16.58 16.81 4.40
CA LEU A 30 -16.70 18.24 4.11
C LEU A 30 -15.33 18.85 3.81
N TYR A 31 -14.33 18.56 4.63
CA TYR A 31 -12.96 19.00 4.40
C TYR A 31 -12.41 18.49 3.06
N PHE A 32 -12.56 17.20 2.74
CA PHE A 32 -12.10 16.65 1.45
C PHE A 32 -12.75 17.34 0.26
N ARG A 33 -14.05 17.65 0.33
CA ARG A 33 -14.73 18.43 -0.72
C ARG A 33 -14.16 19.83 -0.87
N MET A 34 -13.96 20.55 0.24
CA MET A 34 -13.39 21.91 0.21
C MET A 34 -11.95 21.93 -0.29
N ALA A 35 -11.17 20.90 0.03
CA ALA A 35 -9.79 20.75 -0.41
C ALA A 35 -9.64 20.10 -1.80
N HIS A 36 -10.74 19.80 -2.49
CA HIS A 36 -10.77 19.08 -3.77
C HIS A 36 -10.00 17.75 -3.76
N ILE A 37 -9.98 17.07 -2.62
CA ILE A 37 -9.35 15.76 -2.46
C ILE A 37 -10.37 14.71 -2.91
N PRO A 38 -10.06 13.88 -3.91
CA PRO A 38 -11.06 13.02 -4.55
C PRO A 38 -11.24 11.69 -3.79
N ILE A 39 -11.37 11.76 -2.47
CA ILE A 39 -11.67 10.63 -1.58
C ILE A 39 -12.79 11.01 -0.62
N ARG A 40 -13.40 10.01 0.00
CA ARG A 40 -14.41 10.16 1.03
C ARG A 40 -14.43 8.97 1.97
N PHE A 41 -14.88 9.19 3.19
CA PHE A 41 -15.32 8.12 4.08
C PHE A 41 -16.76 7.70 3.75
N TRP A 42 -17.08 6.45 4.06
CA TRP A 42 -18.47 6.01 4.14
C TRP A 42 -19.16 6.60 5.39
N SER A 43 -20.02 7.59 5.19
CA SER A 43 -20.82 8.19 6.27
C SER A 43 -21.90 7.25 6.80
N LYS A 44 -22.56 6.50 5.90
CA LYS A 44 -23.62 5.54 6.27
C LYS A 44 -23.00 4.23 6.73
N VAL A 45 -23.29 3.85 7.97
CA VAL A 45 -22.75 2.65 8.63
C VAL A 45 -22.99 1.38 7.82
N GLU A 46 -24.20 1.17 7.30
CA GLU A 46 -24.49 -0.03 6.52
C GLU A 46 -23.71 -0.10 5.19
N GLN A 47 -23.50 1.06 4.55
CA GLN A 47 -22.71 1.12 3.31
C GLN A 47 -21.25 0.80 3.61
N TRP A 48 -20.72 1.35 4.70
CA TRP A 48 -19.40 0.99 5.20
C TRP A 48 -19.28 -0.52 5.46
N GLN A 49 -20.23 -1.13 6.19
CA GLN A 49 -20.17 -2.57 6.49
C GLN A 49 -20.18 -3.45 5.23
N ARG A 50 -21.06 -3.13 4.28
CA ARG A 50 -21.14 -3.86 2.99
C ARG A 50 -19.86 -3.69 2.18
N TRP A 51 -19.30 -2.48 2.15
CA TRP A 51 -18.06 -2.19 1.44
C TRP A 51 -16.85 -2.89 2.08
N GLU A 52 -16.66 -2.75 3.40
CA GLU A 52 -15.55 -3.36 4.14
C GLU A 52 -15.55 -4.89 4.01
N ALA A 53 -16.70 -5.53 4.30
CA ALA A 53 -16.83 -6.98 4.18
C ALA A 53 -16.72 -7.45 2.72
N GLY A 54 -17.28 -6.68 1.78
CA GLY A 54 -17.22 -6.98 0.35
C GLY A 54 -15.81 -6.91 -0.21
N CYS A 55 -15.04 -5.86 0.11
CA CYS A 55 -13.64 -5.73 -0.26
C CYS A 55 -12.78 -6.84 0.36
N PHE A 56 -12.98 -7.14 1.66
CA PHE A 56 -12.26 -8.23 2.30
C PHE A 56 -12.54 -9.57 1.63
N GLN A 57 -13.81 -9.89 1.37
CA GLN A 57 -14.21 -11.14 0.71
C GLN A 57 -13.71 -11.20 -0.73
N MET A 58 -13.72 -10.09 -1.47
CA MET A 58 -13.18 -10.04 -2.84
C MET A 58 -11.67 -10.32 -2.86
N LEU A 59 -10.91 -9.72 -1.94
CA LEU A 59 -9.46 -9.80 -1.94
C LEU A 59 -8.92 -11.08 -1.29
N ASN A 60 -9.61 -11.60 -0.27
CA ASN A 60 -9.13 -12.67 0.60
C ASN A 60 -10.08 -13.88 0.67
N GLY A 61 -11.21 -13.84 -0.05
CA GLY A 61 -12.27 -14.85 -0.02
C GLY A 61 -11.88 -16.22 -0.57
N ASP A 62 -10.70 -16.35 -1.16
CA ASP A 62 -10.13 -17.64 -1.52
C ASP A 62 -9.83 -18.49 -0.27
N ARG A 63 -9.42 -17.86 0.83
CA ARG A 63 -8.94 -18.55 2.05
C ARG A 63 -9.53 -18.04 3.35
N TYR A 64 -9.93 -16.79 3.39
CA TYR A 64 -10.41 -16.11 4.60
C TYR A 64 -11.84 -15.64 4.42
N ARG A 65 -12.51 -15.34 5.53
CA ARG A 65 -13.91 -14.91 5.53
C ARG A 65 -14.10 -13.62 6.30
N ALA A 66 -15.05 -12.81 5.85
CA ALA A 66 -15.57 -11.68 6.60
C ALA A 66 -17.10 -11.72 6.65
N PHE A 67 -17.66 -11.24 7.75
CA PHE A 67 -19.08 -11.26 8.05
C PHE A 67 -19.50 -9.93 8.66
N ILE A 68 -20.69 -9.46 8.29
CA ILE A 68 -21.38 -8.39 8.98
C ILE A 68 -22.03 -8.99 10.22
N SER A 69 -21.86 -8.38 11.40
CA SER A 69 -22.44 -8.90 12.65
C SER A 69 -23.15 -7.82 13.42
N GLY A 70 -24.46 -7.70 13.21
CA GLY A 70 -25.25 -6.63 13.81
C GLY A 70 -24.91 -5.25 13.23
N THR A 71 -25.44 -4.21 13.87
CA THR A 71 -25.29 -2.83 13.39
C THR A 71 -23.88 -2.31 13.64
N GLY A 72 -23.24 -1.81 12.58
CA GLY A 72 -21.93 -1.15 12.68
C GLY A 72 -20.75 -2.04 13.06
N THR A 73 -20.84 -3.35 12.92
CA THR A 73 -19.74 -4.28 13.17
C THR A 73 -19.46 -5.19 11.97
N VAL A 74 -18.17 -5.35 11.66
CA VAL A 74 -17.63 -6.32 10.69
C VAL A 74 -16.64 -7.22 11.42
N LEU A 75 -16.78 -8.53 11.25
CA LEU A 75 -15.78 -9.50 11.68
C LEU A 75 -15.04 -10.01 10.46
N ALA A 76 -13.73 -9.97 10.48
CA ALA A 76 -12.88 -10.56 9.46
C ALA A 76 -11.93 -11.55 10.12
N GLU A 77 -11.67 -12.69 9.49
CA GLU A 77 -10.61 -13.59 9.95
C GLU A 77 -9.27 -12.87 9.92
N LYS A 78 -8.47 -13.05 10.97
CA LYS A 78 -7.15 -12.42 11.07
C LYS A 78 -6.23 -13.03 10.01
N LEU A 79 -5.72 -12.17 9.15
CA LEU A 79 -4.76 -12.55 8.12
C LEU A 79 -3.41 -12.87 8.79
N PRO A 80 -2.66 -13.85 8.26
CA PRO A 80 -1.33 -14.17 8.76
C PRO A 80 -0.35 -13.05 8.41
N GLY A 81 0.68 -12.90 9.25
CA GLY A 81 1.74 -11.93 9.04
C GLY A 81 1.63 -10.70 9.93
N GLU A 82 2.39 -9.67 9.56
CA GLU A 82 2.52 -8.41 10.31
C GLU A 82 2.40 -7.22 9.36
N SER A 83 1.96 -6.07 9.88
CA SER A 83 1.89 -4.84 9.07
C SER A 83 3.27 -4.42 8.58
N LEU A 84 3.35 -3.94 7.33
CA LEU A 84 4.59 -3.36 6.79
C LEU A 84 5.02 -2.10 7.56
N TRP A 85 4.10 -1.42 8.25
CA TRP A 85 4.42 -0.34 9.17
C TRP A 85 5.37 -0.77 10.29
N GLU A 86 5.14 -1.96 10.88
CA GLU A 86 6.00 -2.48 11.93
C GLU A 86 7.41 -2.79 11.40
N HIS A 87 7.48 -3.34 10.18
CA HIS A 87 8.76 -3.53 9.50
C HIS A 87 9.46 -2.22 9.17
N LEU A 88 8.73 -1.19 8.75
CA LEU A 88 9.23 0.14 8.46
C LEU A 88 9.83 0.78 9.71
N ASN A 89 9.09 0.79 10.83
CA ASN A 89 9.53 1.38 12.09
C ASN A 89 10.77 0.69 12.66
N ARG A 90 10.86 -0.63 12.52
CA ARG A 90 12.05 -1.39 12.96
C ARG A 90 13.22 -1.31 11.97
N GLY A 91 13.06 -0.67 10.82
CA GLY A 91 14.09 -0.63 9.76
C GLY A 91 14.37 -2.01 9.14
N THR A 92 13.38 -2.91 9.16
CA THR A 92 13.51 -4.30 8.69
C THR A 92 12.81 -4.54 7.35
N LEU A 93 12.36 -3.49 6.65
CA LEU A 93 11.82 -3.63 5.31
C LEU A 93 12.86 -4.20 4.34
N THR A 94 12.45 -5.18 3.55
CA THR A 94 13.30 -5.85 2.57
C THR A 94 12.70 -5.80 1.18
N ARG A 95 13.54 -5.94 0.14
CA ARG A 95 13.05 -5.99 -1.25
C ARG A 95 11.94 -7.03 -1.46
N PRO A 96 12.03 -8.29 -0.97
CA PRO A 96 10.95 -9.26 -1.11
C PRO A 96 9.60 -8.80 -0.55
N MET A 97 9.60 -8.10 0.59
CA MET A 97 8.37 -7.53 1.18
C MET A 97 7.72 -6.51 0.25
N LEU A 98 8.52 -5.60 -0.33
CA LEU A 98 8.02 -4.59 -1.27
C LEU A 98 7.54 -5.21 -2.57
N GLN A 99 8.20 -6.27 -3.05
CA GLN A 99 7.73 -7.01 -4.22
C GLN A 99 6.42 -7.74 -3.92
N ALA A 100 6.27 -8.34 -2.75
CA ALA A 100 5.03 -8.98 -2.34
C ALA A 100 3.87 -7.97 -2.26
N ALA A 101 4.12 -6.79 -1.71
CA ALA A 101 3.16 -5.68 -1.69
C ALA A 101 2.79 -5.24 -3.11
N ALA A 102 3.77 -5.01 -3.97
CA ALA A 102 3.52 -4.60 -5.36
C ALA A 102 2.67 -5.60 -6.14
N ARG A 103 2.95 -6.91 -5.99
CA ARG A 103 2.12 -7.98 -6.57
C ARG A 103 0.70 -7.99 -6.02
N GLU A 104 0.52 -7.67 -4.74
CA GLU A 104 -0.81 -7.56 -4.15
C GLU A 104 -1.57 -6.35 -4.68
N PHE A 105 -0.95 -5.17 -4.78
CA PHE A 105 -1.57 -4.00 -5.39
C PHE A 105 -1.96 -4.28 -6.84
N ARG A 106 -1.04 -4.88 -7.61
CA ARG A 106 -1.29 -5.23 -9.01
C ARG A 106 -2.47 -6.17 -9.15
N ARG A 107 -2.53 -7.22 -8.33
CA ARG A 107 -3.65 -8.17 -8.30
C ARG A 107 -4.94 -7.48 -7.89
N ALA A 108 -4.93 -6.70 -6.81
CA ALA A 108 -6.10 -6.01 -6.28
C ALA A 108 -6.72 -5.05 -7.33
N HIS A 109 -5.87 -4.32 -8.05
CA HIS A 109 -6.26 -3.38 -9.11
C HIS A 109 -6.89 -4.04 -10.34
N GLN A 110 -6.73 -5.36 -10.51
CA GLN A 110 -7.35 -6.11 -11.60
C GLN A 110 -8.79 -6.54 -11.28
N PHE A 111 -9.22 -6.48 -10.02
CA PHE A 111 -10.60 -6.81 -9.68
C PHE A 111 -11.57 -5.75 -10.20
N TRP A 112 -12.73 -6.21 -10.68
CA TRP A 112 -13.83 -5.34 -11.03
C TRP A 112 -14.57 -4.88 -9.76
N SER A 113 -14.83 -3.58 -9.67
CA SER A 113 -15.65 -2.98 -8.63
C SER A 113 -16.96 -2.46 -9.24
N GLY A 114 -18.09 -3.01 -8.80
CA GLY A 114 -19.42 -2.49 -9.17
C GLY A 114 -19.64 -1.05 -8.70
N GLU A 115 -19.01 -0.66 -7.59
CA GLU A 115 -19.08 0.70 -7.05
C GLU A 115 -18.42 1.73 -7.96
N PHE A 116 -17.31 1.34 -8.62
CA PHE A 116 -16.57 2.20 -9.56
C PHE A 116 -16.92 1.98 -11.03
N ARG A 117 -17.66 0.91 -11.35
CA ARG A 117 -17.88 0.44 -12.73
C ARG A 117 -16.56 0.33 -13.51
N GLY A 118 -15.55 -0.23 -12.86
CA GLY A 118 -14.17 -0.28 -13.36
C GLY A 118 -13.25 -1.04 -12.42
N GLY A 119 -11.94 -0.90 -12.63
CA GLY A 119 -10.92 -1.48 -11.76
C GLY A 119 -11.05 -0.97 -10.32
N TRP A 120 -10.87 -1.87 -9.38
CA TRP A 120 -10.88 -1.58 -7.95
C TRP A 120 -9.67 -0.73 -7.55
N SER A 121 -9.84 0.03 -6.47
CA SER A 121 -8.83 0.89 -5.84
C SER A 121 -9.15 0.99 -4.35
N HIS A 122 -8.13 1.16 -3.51
CA HIS A 122 -8.23 1.13 -2.06
C HIS A 122 -8.71 2.46 -1.47
N GLY A 123 -8.14 3.59 -1.88
CA GLY A 123 -8.44 4.93 -1.33
C GLY A 123 -7.51 5.38 -0.21
N ASP A 124 -6.74 4.46 0.38
CA ASP A 124 -5.79 4.72 1.46
C ASP A 124 -4.78 3.58 1.62
N ALA A 125 -4.09 3.24 0.54
CA ALA A 125 -3.18 2.09 0.50
C ALA A 125 -1.81 2.39 1.14
N SER A 126 -1.81 2.97 2.34
CA SER A 126 -0.58 3.23 3.11
C SER A 126 0.07 1.94 3.58
N VAL A 127 1.34 2.01 4.02
CA VAL A 127 2.07 0.83 4.53
C VAL A 127 1.42 0.21 5.77
N THR A 128 0.62 1.00 6.50
CA THR A 128 -0.13 0.53 7.68
C THR A 128 -1.20 -0.49 7.29
N ASN A 129 -1.74 -0.34 6.07
CA ASN A 129 -2.84 -1.11 5.52
C ASN A 129 -2.36 -2.30 4.66
N VAL A 130 -1.09 -2.68 4.79
CA VAL A 130 -0.49 -3.84 4.12
C VAL A 130 0.05 -4.82 5.15
N ILE A 131 -0.50 -6.03 5.20
CA ILE A 131 0.03 -7.14 5.99
C ILE A 131 0.95 -7.98 5.11
N TYR A 132 2.13 -8.32 5.61
CA TYR A 132 3.08 -9.22 4.97
C TYR A 132 3.24 -10.51 5.78
N ASP A 133 3.01 -11.65 5.12
CA ASP A 133 3.25 -12.98 5.65
C ASP A 133 4.59 -13.54 5.12
N PRO A 134 5.63 -13.67 5.98
CA PRO A 134 6.92 -14.20 5.57
C PRO A 134 6.86 -15.69 5.20
N SER A 135 5.92 -16.47 5.74
CA SER A 135 5.84 -17.91 5.49
C SER A 135 5.43 -18.23 4.06
N SER A 136 4.60 -17.37 3.46
CA SER A 136 4.11 -17.50 2.10
C SER A 136 4.64 -16.43 1.13
N ASN A 137 5.49 -15.51 1.62
CA ASN A 137 5.97 -14.34 0.88
C ASN A 137 4.82 -13.56 0.20
N ARG A 138 3.70 -13.39 0.93
CA ARG A 138 2.48 -12.78 0.42
C ARG A 138 2.15 -11.51 1.19
N ALA A 139 1.75 -10.47 0.46
CA ALA A 139 1.12 -9.30 1.05
C ALA A 139 -0.40 -9.32 0.85
N ARG A 140 -1.13 -8.69 1.76
CA ARG A 140 -2.59 -8.53 1.71
C ARG A 140 -2.98 -7.13 2.14
N LEU A 141 -3.93 -6.55 1.43
CA LEU A 141 -4.53 -5.25 1.76
C LEU A 141 -5.63 -5.42 2.82
N ILE A 142 -5.72 -4.44 3.71
CA ILE A 142 -6.75 -4.36 4.75
C ILE A 142 -7.24 -2.92 4.90
N ASP A 143 -8.38 -2.76 5.56
CA ASP A 143 -8.91 -1.45 5.98
C ASP A 143 -9.41 -0.55 4.84
N PHE A 144 -10.66 -0.77 4.42
CA PHE A 144 -11.23 -0.16 3.23
C PHE A 144 -12.18 1.00 3.56
N GLU A 145 -11.90 1.74 4.63
CA GLU A 145 -12.80 2.79 5.14
C GLU A 145 -12.93 4.00 4.21
N ILE A 146 -11.84 4.34 3.53
CA ILE A 146 -11.75 5.45 2.60
C ILE A 146 -12.01 4.91 1.20
N ILE A 147 -12.75 5.67 0.40
CA ILE A 147 -13.04 5.34 -0.99
C ILE A 147 -12.80 6.56 -1.87
N HIS A 148 -12.22 6.34 -3.05
CA HIS A 148 -12.10 7.36 -4.08
C HIS A 148 -13.47 7.86 -4.59
N ALA A 149 -13.47 9.07 -5.14
CA ALA A 149 -14.58 9.58 -5.91
C ALA A 149 -14.81 8.74 -7.17
N LYS A 150 -16.07 8.34 -7.41
CA LYS A 150 -16.45 7.50 -8.56
C LYS A 150 -16.15 8.13 -9.91
N SER A 151 -16.16 9.46 -9.98
CA SER A 151 -15.90 10.22 -11.20
C SER A 151 -14.46 10.15 -11.67
N LEU A 152 -13.52 9.77 -10.80
CA LEU A 152 -12.12 9.60 -11.21
C LEU A 152 -11.97 8.41 -12.16
N PRO A 153 -11.14 8.51 -13.21
CA PRO A 153 -10.74 7.36 -14.01
C PRO A 153 -10.04 6.28 -13.17
N THR A 154 -10.17 5.02 -13.58
CA THR A 154 -9.53 3.87 -12.90
C THR A 154 -8.04 4.07 -12.69
N ALA A 155 -7.31 4.49 -13.73
CA ALA A 155 -5.86 4.71 -13.63
C ALA A 155 -5.49 5.79 -12.61
N ALA A 156 -6.30 6.85 -12.48
CA ALA A 156 -6.05 7.92 -11.52
C ALA A 156 -6.25 7.45 -10.07
N ARG A 157 -7.30 6.67 -9.81
CA ARG A 157 -7.54 6.07 -8.48
C ARG A 157 -6.42 5.11 -8.08
N GLN A 158 -6.03 4.24 -9.01
CA GLN A 158 -4.96 3.27 -8.77
C GLN A 158 -3.59 3.94 -8.63
N ALA A 159 -3.36 5.05 -9.34
CA ALA A 159 -2.16 5.86 -9.17
C ALA A 159 -2.10 6.52 -7.79
N ASP A 160 -3.23 7.00 -7.26
CA ASP A 160 -3.29 7.52 -5.89
C ASP A 160 -2.98 6.43 -4.86
N ASP A 161 -3.46 5.20 -5.04
CA ASP A 161 -3.09 4.08 -4.15
C ASP A 161 -1.57 3.85 -4.12
N LEU A 162 -0.90 3.86 -5.29
CA LEU A 162 0.55 3.77 -5.34
C LEU A 162 1.21 4.99 -4.67
N LEU A 163 0.68 6.19 -4.92
CA LEU A 163 1.21 7.43 -4.34
C LEU A 163 1.20 7.37 -2.81
N VAL A 164 0.06 7.01 -2.21
CA VAL A 164 -0.09 6.91 -0.74
C VAL A 164 0.97 5.95 -0.17
N PHE A 165 1.12 4.77 -0.75
CA PHE A 165 2.14 3.81 -0.32
C PHE A 165 3.57 4.39 -0.43
N LEU A 166 3.86 5.08 -1.53
CA LEU A 166 5.18 5.67 -1.79
C LEU A 166 5.48 6.87 -0.90
N LEU A 167 4.48 7.59 -0.41
CA LEU A 167 4.67 8.71 0.52
C LEU A 167 5.25 8.24 1.86
N ASP A 168 4.82 7.09 2.37
CA ASP A 168 5.43 6.48 3.56
C ASP A 168 6.91 6.14 3.31
N MET A 169 7.22 5.57 2.15
CA MET A 169 8.60 5.26 1.77
C MET A 169 9.45 6.53 1.67
N VAL A 170 8.93 7.56 1.00
CA VAL A 170 9.61 8.84 0.79
C VAL A 170 9.77 9.60 2.11
N GLY A 171 8.79 9.55 3.00
CA GLY A 171 8.81 10.25 4.28
C GLY A 171 9.76 9.61 5.28
N LEU A 172 9.65 8.28 5.45
CA LEU A 172 10.11 7.58 6.64
C LEU A 172 11.33 6.69 6.41
N VAL A 173 11.53 6.13 5.21
CA VAL A 173 12.68 5.26 4.95
C VAL A 173 14.00 6.08 4.96
N PRO A 174 15.08 5.55 5.56
CA PRO A 174 16.40 6.20 5.55
C PRO A 174 16.92 6.56 4.16
N SER A 175 17.75 7.60 4.09
CA SER A 175 18.17 8.25 2.83
C SER A 175 18.85 7.35 1.80
N GLY A 176 19.57 6.31 2.22
CA GLY A 176 20.22 5.38 1.29
C GLY A 176 19.30 4.32 0.68
N GLN A 177 18.15 4.04 1.29
CA GLN A 177 17.33 2.87 0.94
C GLN A 177 15.99 3.21 0.30
N TRP A 178 15.44 4.40 0.54
CA TRP A 178 14.10 4.77 0.07
C TRP A 178 13.95 4.67 -1.45
N LEU A 179 14.92 5.16 -2.22
CA LEU A 179 14.81 5.16 -3.69
C LEU A 179 14.92 3.74 -4.28
N PRO A 180 15.91 2.91 -3.90
CA PRO A 180 15.93 1.52 -4.34
C PRO A 180 14.66 0.72 -4.00
N LEU A 181 14.09 0.91 -2.80
CA LEU A 181 12.88 0.21 -2.37
C LEU A 181 11.63 0.67 -3.13
N THR A 182 11.46 1.98 -3.32
CA THR A 182 10.35 2.54 -4.10
C THR A 182 10.40 2.07 -5.57
N LEU A 183 11.59 2.05 -6.17
CA LEU A 183 11.76 1.55 -7.54
C LEU A 183 11.50 0.05 -7.64
N THR A 184 11.92 -0.74 -6.65
CA THR A 184 11.61 -2.18 -6.59
C THR A 184 10.11 -2.43 -6.57
N PHE A 185 9.37 -1.67 -5.75
CA PHE A 185 7.91 -1.75 -5.70
C PHE A 185 7.27 -1.41 -7.06
N LEU A 186 7.67 -0.29 -7.67
CA LEU A 186 7.11 0.15 -8.96
C LEU A 186 7.44 -0.79 -10.12
N GLN A 187 8.66 -1.33 -10.16
CA GLN A 187 9.07 -2.30 -11.17
C GLN A 187 8.25 -3.58 -11.08
N GLU A 188 8.04 -4.09 -9.88
CA GLU A 188 7.24 -5.29 -9.64
C GLU A 188 5.74 -5.05 -9.90
N TYR A 189 5.21 -3.86 -9.60
CA TYR A 189 3.82 -3.52 -9.89
C TYR A 189 3.56 -3.50 -11.40
N GLY A 190 4.48 -2.93 -12.18
CA GLY A 190 4.63 -3.19 -13.61
C GLY A 190 3.59 -2.58 -14.57
N ASP A 191 2.49 -1.99 -14.10
CA ASP A 191 1.51 -1.35 -14.99
C ASP A 191 1.97 0.05 -15.45
N GLY A 192 2.44 0.13 -16.69
CA GLY A 192 2.94 1.38 -17.27
C GLY A 192 1.89 2.50 -17.36
N GLY A 193 0.61 2.18 -17.58
CA GLY A 193 -0.45 3.18 -17.67
C GLY A 193 -0.72 3.86 -16.34
N VAL A 194 -0.79 3.06 -15.26
CA VAL A 194 -0.95 3.58 -13.90
C VAL A 194 0.31 4.30 -13.42
N ILE A 195 1.51 3.81 -13.75
CA ILE A 195 2.77 4.49 -13.39
C ILE A 195 2.91 5.83 -14.12
N ALA A 196 2.51 5.91 -15.39
CA ALA A 196 2.50 7.16 -16.14
C ALA A 196 1.53 8.18 -15.52
N GLU A 197 0.36 7.71 -15.06
CA GLU A 197 -0.59 8.54 -14.33
C GLU A 197 -0.03 9.00 -12.98
N LEU A 198 0.56 8.10 -12.19
CA LEU A 198 1.25 8.42 -10.93
C LEU A 198 2.27 9.56 -11.09
N ARG A 199 3.04 9.56 -12.17
CA ARG A 199 4.08 10.57 -12.41
C ARG A 199 3.53 11.99 -12.47
N LYS A 200 2.25 12.18 -12.85
CA LYS A 200 1.55 13.47 -12.86
C LYS A 200 1.25 13.98 -11.44
N HIS A 201 1.20 13.08 -10.46
CA HIS A 201 0.82 13.36 -9.07
C HIS A 201 2.02 13.39 -8.11
N LEU A 202 3.26 13.22 -8.60
CA LEU A 202 4.50 13.29 -7.80
C LEU A 202 4.94 14.74 -7.51
N ALA A 203 4.00 15.59 -7.11
CA ALA A 203 4.22 16.97 -6.72
C ALA A 203 3.47 17.26 -5.42
N LEU A 204 4.02 18.18 -4.60
CA LEU A 204 3.32 18.64 -3.40
C LEU A 204 2.07 19.42 -3.82
N PRO A 205 0.88 19.11 -3.28
CA PRO A 205 -0.30 19.91 -3.52
C PRO A 205 -0.16 21.28 -2.84
N GLY A 206 -0.76 22.30 -3.45
CA GLY A 206 -0.95 23.62 -2.83
C GLY A 206 -2.29 23.73 -2.09
N GLY A 207 -2.52 24.87 -1.43
CA GLY A 207 -3.81 25.20 -0.82
C GLY A 207 -4.21 24.28 0.33
N LEU A 208 -5.51 24.13 0.57
CA LEU A 208 -6.06 23.36 1.71
C LEU A 208 -5.67 21.87 1.70
N ALA A 209 -5.36 21.30 0.53
CA ALA A 209 -4.93 19.91 0.41
C ALA A 209 -3.61 19.61 1.15
N TRP A 210 -2.85 20.63 1.55
CA TRP A 210 -1.61 20.47 2.30
C TRP A 210 -1.81 19.75 3.65
N ILE A 211 -2.95 19.95 4.33
CA ILE A 211 -3.21 19.33 5.64
C ILE A 211 -3.33 17.82 5.47
N TRP A 212 -4.11 17.38 4.49
CA TRP A 212 -4.27 15.96 4.17
C TRP A 212 -2.96 15.34 3.68
N TRP A 213 -2.18 16.11 2.93
CA TRP A 213 -0.84 15.69 2.55
C TRP A 213 0.10 15.54 3.74
N GLY A 214 -0.02 16.43 4.73
CA GLY A 214 0.64 16.31 6.03
C GLY A 214 0.30 14.98 6.70
N VAL A 215 -0.99 14.64 6.77
CA VAL A 215 -1.45 13.34 7.29
C VAL A 215 -0.81 12.18 6.52
N ARG A 216 -0.87 12.19 5.18
CA ARG A 216 -0.28 11.13 4.32
C ARG A 216 1.25 11.03 4.37
N THR A 217 1.94 12.04 4.90
CA THR A 217 3.41 12.07 5.01
C THR A 217 3.88 12.02 6.45
N ASN A 218 2.97 11.76 7.42
CA ASN A 218 3.26 11.83 8.85
C ASN A 218 3.93 13.16 9.25
N PHE A 219 3.51 14.25 8.60
CA PHE A 219 4.04 15.61 8.73
C PHE A 219 5.58 15.69 8.56
N THR A 220 6.15 14.79 7.75
CA THR A 220 7.57 14.84 7.39
C THR A 220 7.92 16.19 6.76
N ASN A 221 9.13 16.69 7.03
CA ASN A 221 9.64 17.94 6.45
C ASN A 221 9.30 18.08 4.95
N PRO A 222 8.47 19.07 4.56
CA PRO A 222 7.98 19.22 3.19
C PRO A 222 9.10 19.38 2.15
N ALA A 223 10.21 20.04 2.50
CA ALA A 223 11.34 20.19 1.60
C ALA A 223 12.04 18.85 1.31
N LYS A 224 12.13 17.96 2.31
CA LYS A 224 12.63 16.59 2.14
C LYS A 224 11.73 15.81 1.19
N VAL A 225 10.42 15.85 1.43
CA VAL A 225 9.42 15.14 0.60
C VAL A 225 9.46 15.66 -0.84
N LYS A 226 9.45 16.98 -1.06
CA LYS A 226 9.55 17.60 -2.40
C LYS A 226 10.76 17.11 -3.18
N ARG A 227 11.95 17.16 -2.55
CA ARG A 227 13.19 16.71 -3.20
C ARG A 227 13.13 15.23 -3.58
N ARG A 228 12.65 14.37 -2.67
CA ARG A 228 12.56 12.92 -2.91
C ARG A 228 11.52 12.58 -3.98
N LEU A 229 10.37 13.24 -4.01
CA LEU A 229 9.37 13.07 -5.09
C LEU A 229 9.92 13.48 -6.45
N ALA A 230 10.67 14.59 -6.52
CA ALA A 230 11.36 14.99 -7.75
C ALA A 230 12.38 13.93 -8.20
N SER A 231 13.19 13.40 -7.28
CA SER A 231 14.14 12.31 -7.57
C SER A 231 13.42 11.05 -8.05
N LEU A 232 12.29 10.69 -7.44
CA LEU A 232 11.48 9.53 -7.84
C LEU A 232 10.91 9.72 -9.25
N SER A 233 10.34 10.89 -9.54
CA SER A 233 9.81 11.21 -10.86
C SER A 233 10.88 11.12 -11.96
N CYS A 234 12.07 11.65 -11.70
CA CYS A 234 13.23 11.52 -12.59
C CYS A 234 13.66 10.05 -12.79
N ALA A 235 13.68 9.25 -11.73
CA ALA A 235 14.04 7.84 -11.80
C ALA A 235 13.03 7.01 -12.61
N ILE A 236 11.73 7.27 -12.44
CA ILE A 236 10.66 6.62 -13.23
C ILE A 236 10.82 6.94 -14.71
N ALA A 237 11.05 8.22 -15.06
CA ALA A 237 11.25 8.62 -16.45
C ALA A 237 12.43 7.90 -17.11
N LYS A 238 13.53 7.68 -16.37
CA LYS A 238 14.67 6.89 -16.85
C LYS A 238 14.30 5.42 -17.07
N LEU A 239 13.53 4.79 -16.17
CA LEU A 239 13.08 3.41 -16.33
C LEU A 239 12.25 3.23 -17.60
N ASP A 240 11.36 4.18 -17.91
CA ASP A 240 10.54 4.15 -19.12
C ASP A 240 11.42 4.21 -20.38
N LEU A 241 12.41 5.13 -20.40
CA LEU A 241 13.36 5.25 -21.51
C LEU A 241 14.18 3.97 -21.74
N TYR A 242 14.66 3.32 -20.66
CA TYR A 242 15.39 2.06 -20.77
C TYR A 242 14.51 0.93 -21.33
N LYS A 243 13.25 0.84 -20.90
CA LYS A 243 12.31 -0.17 -21.43
C LYS A 243 12.04 0.04 -22.92
N VAL A 244 11.79 1.27 -23.35
CA VAL A 244 11.57 1.61 -24.77
C VAL A 244 12.82 1.29 -25.60
N ALA A 245 14.01 1.63 -25.11
CA ALA A 245 15.27 1.33 -25.80
C ALA A 245 15.54 -0.18 -25.91
N LEU A 246 15.17 -0.98 -24.90
CA LEU A 246 15.28 -2.44 -24.94
C LEU A 246 14.30 -3.07 -25.94
N THR A 247 13.05 -2.59 -25.99
CA THR A 247 12.07 -3.08 -26.97
C THR A 247 12.42 -2.70 -28.40
N ALA A 248 13.04 -1.54 -28.61
CA ALA A 248 13.54 -1.12 -29.93
C ALA A 248 14.78 -1.89 -30.39
N ARG A 249 15.45 -2.63 -29.49
CA ARG A 249 16.64 -3.43 -29.76
C ARG A 249 16.38 -4.93 -29.86
N ALA A 250 15.14 -5.40 -29.67
CA ALA A 250 14.82 -6.80 -29.83
C ALA A 250 14.98 -7.20 -31.32
N PRO A 251 15.88 -8.13 -31.68
CA PRO A 251 16.04 -8.55 -33.07
C PRO A 251 14.81 -9.35 -33.51
N GLU A 252 14.33 -9.10 -34.73
CA GLU A 252 13.48 -10.04 -35.46
C GLU A 252 14.23 -11.37 -35.60
N THR A 253 13.89 -12.35 -34.76
CA THR A 253 14.31 -13.73 -35.00
C THR A 253 13.53 -14.26 -36.20
N THR A 254 14.10 -14.06 -37.38
CA THR A 254 13.76 -14.81 -38.57
C THR A 254 14.09 -16.28 -38.29
N SER A 255 13.09 -17.15 -38.36
CA SER A 255 13.25 -18.60 -38.24
C SER A 255 14.12 -19.11 -39.38
N LEU A 256 15.29 -19.67 -39.06
CA LEU A 256 15.95 -20.66 -39.90
C LEU A 256 16.36 -21.86 -39.03
N ASP A 257 16.06 -23.00 -39.60
CA ASP A 257 15.96 -24.33 -39.03
C ASP A 257 17.33 -25.02 -38.88
N GLN A 258 17.37 -26.00 -37.98
CA GLN A 258 18.29 -27.14 -37.84
C GLN A 258 19.54 -27.08 -36.91
N SER A 259 19.53 -28.07 -36.01
CA SER A 259 20.41 -28.52 -34.92
C SER A 259 21.55 -29.44 -35.45
N PRO A 260 22.43 -30.15 -34.66
CA PRO A 260 22.52 -30.29 -33.20
C PRO A 260 23.95 -30.39 -32.57
N ALA A 261 23.94 -30.51 -31.23
CA ALA A 261 24.85 -31.26 -30.34
C ALA A 261 26.23 -30.68 -29.94
N ASN A 262 26.36 -30.32 -28.65
CA ASN A 262 27.36 -30.92 -27.74
C ASN A 262 27.18 -30.44 -26.28
N GLU A 263 26.84 -31.38 -25.39
CA GLU A 263 27.30 -31.41 -24.00
C GLU A 263 28.48 -32.41 -23.91
N PRO A 264 29.27 -32.56 -22.83
CA PRO A 264 29.04 -32.11 -21.43
C PRO A 264 30.30 -31.50 -20.75
N ARG A 265 30.16 -31.02 -19.49
CA ARG A 265 31.03 -31.37 -18.34
C ARG A 265 30.78 -30.48 -17.10
N GLY A 266 30.46 -31.14 -15.97
CA GLY A 266 31.18 -30.98 -14.70
C GLY A 266 30.67 -29.96 -13.66
N PHE A 267 29.98 -30.47 -12.63
CA PHE A 267 29.93 -29.89 -11.26
C PHE A 267 31.24 -30.21 -10.50
N PRO A 268 31.64 -29.43 -9.47
CA PRO A 268 31.21 -29.75 -8.09
C PRO A 268 30.97 -28.57 -7.13
N GLU A 269 30.27 -28.93 -6.05
CA GLU A 269 29.86 -28.19 -4.85
C GLU A 269 31.00 -27.54 -4.03
N GLN A 270 30.67 -26.52 -3.20
CA GLN A 270 30.77 -26.60 -1.72
C GLN A 270 30.47 -25.28 -0.96
N VAL A 271 29.39 -25.30 -0.17
CA VAL A 271 29.27 -25.03 1.28
C VAL A 271 30.23 -24.04 1.98
N ARG A 272 29.71 -22.96 2.60
CA ARG A 272 29.72 -22.77 4.08
C ARG A 272 29.00 -21.50 4.58
N ALA A 273 28.30 -21.72 5.68
CA ALA A 273 27.67 -20.76 6.57
C ALA A 273 28.67 -20.04 7.50
N LEU A 274 28.23 -18.91 8.07
CA LEU A 274 28.52 -18.31 9.39
C LEU A 274 28.12 -16.81 9.28
N SER A 275 27.50 -16.12 10.23
CA SER A 275 27.32 -16.35 11.66
C SER A 275 26.16 -15.46 12.16
N ARG A 276 25.34 -16.02 13.05
CA ARG A 276 24.49 -15.25 13.97
C ARG A 276 25.39 -14.75 15.10
N SER A 277 25.33 -13.46 15.44
CA SER A 277 25.81 -12.94 16.72
C SER A 277 24.65 -12.33 17.52
N ARG A 278 24.56 -12.79 18.77
CA ARG A 278 23.70 -12.30 19.84
C ARG A 278 24.27 -10.98 20.37
N ARG A 279 23.56 -9.88 20.14
CA ARG A 279 23.60 -8.57 20.84
C ARG A 279 22.63 -7.71 20.01
N GLU A 280 21.43 -7.34 20.42
CA GLU A 280 21.06 -6.67 21.67
C GLU A 280 19.59 -6.94 21.97
N GLN A 281 19.34 -7.86 22.90
CA GLN A 281 18.14 -7.83 23.73
C GLN A 281 18.41 -6.85 24.87
N ARG A 282 17.76 -5.69 24.85
CA ARG A 282 17.36 -4.86 26.02
C ARG A 282 17.01 -3.46 25.54
N TRP A 283 15.74 -3.21 25.21
CA TRP A 283 15.06 -1.90 25.35
C TRP A 283 13.54 -2.15 25.20
N PHE A 284 12.98 -2.95 26.10
CA PHE A 284 11.53 -2.99 26.31
C PHE A 284 11.18 -1.98 27.39
N ALA A 285 10.45 -0.93 27.04
CA ALA A 285 9.31 -0.39 27.80
C ALA A 285 8.95 1.03 27.31
N ARG A 286 7.67 1.19 26.98
CA ARG A 286 6.82 2.40 26.90
C ARG A 286 6.35 2.80 25.50
N TYR A 287 5.06 3.16 25.51
CA TYR A 287 4.20 3.76 24.46
C TYR A 287 3.36 2.80 23.62
N PRO A 288 2.19 2.37 24.14
CA PRO A 288 1.04 1.99 23.34
C PRO A 288 0.11 3.20 23.18
N GLU A 289 0.45 4.16 22.34
CA GLU A 289 -0.52 5.17 21.91
C GLU A 289 -0.43 5.34 20.40
N LYS A 290 -1.54 5.01 19.74
CA LYS A 290 -1.86 5.54 18.41
C LYS A 290 -1.66 7.05 18.46
N ILE A 291 -0.67 7.56 17.75
CA ILE A 291 -0.55 8.98 17.47
C ILE A 291 -1.66 9.34 16.48
N ILE A 292 -2.85 9.60 17.02
CA ILE A 292 -3.86 10.47 16.43
C ILE A 292 -4.53 11.18 17.61
N ASP A 293 -4.62 12.52 17.55
CA ASP A 293 -5.44 13.43 18.39
C ASP A 293 -4.75 14.49 19.28
N GLU A 294 -3.71 15.19 18.79
CA GLU A 294 -3.43 16.55 19.34
C GLU A 294 -3.26 17.63 18.24
N ASN A 295 -2.65 17.32 17.10
CA ASN A 295 -2.38 18.34 16.08
C ASN A 295 -3.59 18.78 15.25
N VAL A 296 -4.68 17.99 15.21
CA VAL A 296 -5.88 18.36 14.45
C VAL A 296 -6.80 19.27 15.26
N THR A 297 -6.85 19.09 16.59
CA THR A 297 -7.66 19.92 17.49
C THR A 297 -7.05 21.31 17.70
N ALA A 298 -5.71 21.40 17.73
CA ALA A 298 -5.01 22.68 17.89
C ALA A 298 -5.17 23.65 16.69
N LEU A 299 -5.44 23.13 15.49
CA LEU A 299 -5.60 23.93 14.27
C LEU A 299 -7.04 24.37 13.98
N LEU A 300 -8.02 23.89 14.75
CA LEU A 300 -9.44 24.31 14.63
C LEU A 300 -9.80 25.46 15.61
N HIS A 301 -8.85 25.93 16.40
CA HIS A 301 -8.99 27.07 17.32
C HIS A 301 -8.04 28.24 16.98
N ALA A 302 -7.49 28.30 15.76
CA ALA A 302 -6.68 29.41 15.27
C ALA A 302 -7.34 30.11 14.07
#